data_AF-A0AAV7TW14-F1
#
_entry.id   AF-A0AAV7TW14-F1
#
_cell.length_a   1.000
_cell.length_b   1.000
_cell.length_c   1.000
_cell.angle_alpha   90.00
_cell.angle_beta   90.00
_cell.angle_gamma   90.00
#
_symmetry.space_group_name_H-M   'P 1'
#
loop_
_entity.id
_entity.type
_entity.pdbx_description
1 polymer ?
#
loop_
_entity_poly.entity_id
_entity_poly.type
_entity_poly.pdbx_seq_one_letter_code
_entity_poly.pdbx_strand_id
1 'polypeptide(L)'
;MMTQHKQIQGDNKKARVAAKHLQVAVRKVAKTCSEIGERIAMIESRASVLEGEVGTMAQQSALNKTQLTDIQWKIEDFENRQRRNNLRILGIQEGMEGKDPRAFIVKIFRAAFPDLDGWDWEKEIQRAHRFPLYLKQ
;
A
#
# COMPACT_ATOMS: atom_id res chain seq x y z
N MET A 1 -57.04 -6.86 68.38
CA MET A 1 -55.63 -6.42 68.44
C MET A 1 -54.61 -7.52 68.10
N MET A 2 -54.70 -8.75 68.66
CA MET A 2 -53.71 -9.81 68.40
C MET A 2 -53.58 -10.24 66.92
N THR A 3 -54.66 -10.20 66.13
CA THR A 3 -54.67 -10.62 64.72
C THR A 3 -53.89 -9.67 63.80
N GLN A 4 -54.03 -8.35 63.99
CA GLN A 4 -53.24 -7.35 63.26
C GLN A 4 -51.75 -7.43 63.59
N HIS A 5 -51.40 -7.67 64.86
CA HIS A 5 -50.00 -7.81 65.28
C HIS A 5 -49.31 -9.00 64.58
N LYS A 6 -49.99 -10.15 64.47
CA LYS A 6 -49.46 -11.32 63.74
C LYS A 6 -49.28 -11.04 62.25
N GLN A 7 -50.22 -10.32 61.62
CA GLN A 7 -50.12 -9.94 60.20
C GLN A 7 -48.89 -9.05 59.93
N ILE A 8 -48.72 -8.00 60.75
CA ILE A 8 -47.58 -7.06 60.65
C ILE A 8 -46.25 -7.78 60.86
N GLN A 9 -46.18 -8.74 61.80
CA GLN A 9 -44.96 -9.56 61.98
C GLN A 9 -44.66 -10.43 60.75
N GLY A 10 -45.69 -11.00 60.11
CA GLY A 10 -45.55 -11.76 58.87
C GLY A 10 -45.03 -10.90 57.71
N ASP A 11 -45.58 -9.71 57.54
CA ASP A 11 -45.19 -8.79 56.48
C ASP A 11 -43.78 -8.22 56.69
N ASN A 12 -43.40 -7.90 57.94
CA ASN A 12 -42.02 -7.52 58.28
C ASN A 12 -41.01 -8.65 58.00
N LYS A 13 -41.40 -9.90 58.22
CA LYS A 13 -40.55 -11.06 57.92
C LYS A 13 -40.34 -11.21 56.40
N LYS A 14 -41.40 -11.03 55.61
CA LYS A 14 -41.33 -11.04 54.13
C LYS A 14 -40.47 -9.88 53.62
N ALA A 15 -40.65 -8.67 54.14
CA ALA A 15 -39.87 -7.49 53.78
C ALA A 15 -38.36 -7.69 54.07
N ARG A 16 -38.01 -8.28 55.23
CA ARG A 16 -36.61 -8.62 55.56
C ARG A 16 -35.99 -9.61 54.58
N VAL A 17 -36.74 -10.61 54.11
CA VAL A 17 -36.25 -11.59 53.13
C VAL A 17 -36.05 -10.92 51.79
N ALA A 18 -37.01 -10.13 51.31
CA ALA A 18 -36.89 -9.36 50.07
C ALA A 18 -35.68 -8.41 50.10
N ALA A 19 -35.48 -7.69 51.21
CA ALA A 19 -34.33 -6.80 51.39
C ALA A 19 -32.98 -7.55 51.32
N LYS A 20 -32.89 -8.76 51.89
CA LYS A 20 -31.69 -9.62 51.77
C LYS A 20 -31.43 -10.04 50.34
N HIS A 21 -32.46 -10.48 49.61
CA HIS A 21 -32.32 -10.85 48.20
C HIS A 21 -31.87 -9.66 47.35
N LEU A 22 -32.44 -8.48 47.59
CA LEU A 22 -32.06 -7.26 46.90
C LEU A 22 -30.61 -6.87 47.20
N GLN A 23 -30.17 -7.00 48.47
CA GLN A 23 -28.78 -6.75 48.86
C GLN A 23 -27.79 -7.69 48.15
N VAL A 24 -28.13 -8.98 48.00
CA VAL A 24 -27.31 -9.94 47.27
C VAL A 24 -27.25 -9.60 45.78
N ALA A 25 -28.39 -9.25 45.17
CA ALA A 25 -28.45 -8.86 43.76
C ALA A 25 -27.61 -7.61 43.49
N VAL A 26 -27.73 -6.58 44.33
CA VAL A 26 -26.93 -5.34 44.22
C VAL A 26 -25.44 -5.63 44.35
N ARG A 27 -25.02 -6.49 45.29
CA ARG A 27 -23.61 -6.89 45.40
C ARG A 27 -23.10 -7.62 44.16
N LYS A 28 -23.93 -8.49 43.57
CA LYS A 28 -23.57 -9.20 42.33
C LYS A 28 -23.39 -8.21 41.18
N VAL A 29 -24.31 -7.27 41.02
CA VAL A 29 -24.22 -6.21 40.00
C VAL A 29 -22.97 -5.35 40.22
N ALA A 30 -22.71 -4.91 41.46
CA ALA A 30 -21.53 -4.12 41.79
C ALA A 30 -20.23 -4.85 41.42
N LYS A 31 -20.14 -6.16 41.69
CA LYS A 31 -19.00 -6.98 41.30
C LYS A 31 -18.84 -7.03 39.78
N THR A 32 -19.92 -7.31 39.04
CA THR A 32 -19.87 -7.37 37.57
C THR A 32 -19.51 -6.01 36.96
N CYS A 33 -19.97 -4.90 37.54
CA CYS A 33 -19.59 -3.57 37.08
C CYS A 33 -18.09 -3.29 37.28
N SER A 34 -17.51 -3.75 38.40
CA SER A 34 -16.06 -3.64 38.64
C SER A 34 -15.26 -4.43 37.60
N GLU A 35 -15.64 -5.70 37.37
CA GLU A 35 -14.99 -6.58 36.39
C GLU A 35 -15.10 -6.01 34.95
N ILE A 36 -16.24 -5.42 34.60
CA ILE A 36 -16.43 -4.74 33.31
C ILE A 36 -15.55 -3.48 33.23
N GLY A 37 -15.47 -2.69 34.30
CA GLY A 37 -14.62 -1.50 34.35
C GLY A 37 -13.15 -1.81 34.10
N GLU A 38 -12.62 -2.87 34.72
CA GLU A 38 -11.24 -3.34 34.50
C GLU A 38 -11.01 -3.77 33.05
N ARG A 39 -11.96 -4.50 32.46
CA ARG A 39 -11.89 -4.92 31.05
C ARG A 39 -11.94 -3.73 30.09
N ILE A 40 -12.76 -2.72 30.37
CA ILE A 40 -12.84 -1.50 29.55
C ILE A 40 -11.51 -0.75 29.61
N ALA A 41 -10.94 -0.54 30.81
CA ALA A 41 -9.66 0.14 30.95
C ALA A 41 -8.53 -0.57 30.17
N MET A 42 -8.52 -1.91 30.19
CA MET A 42 -7.56 -2.70 29.41
C MET A 42 -7.77 -2.53 27.89
N ILE A 43 -9.03 -2.51 27.43
CA ILE A 43 -9.35 -2.31 26.01
C ILE A 43 -8.94 -0.91 25.56
N GLU A 44 -9.24 0.12 26.36
CA GLU A 44 -8.87 1.51 26.06
C GLU A 44 -7.35 1.68 25.96
N SER A 45 -6.59 1.08 26.88
CA SER A 45 -5.12 1.10 26.81
C SER A 45 -4.60 0.43 25.53
N ARG A 46 -5.15 -0.74 25.17
CA ARG A 46 -4.78 -1.43 23.93
C ARG A 46 -5.16 -0.65 22.68
N ALA A 47 -6.33 0.00 22.69
CA ALA A 47 -6.79 0.83 21.58
C ALA A 47 -5.84 2.02 21.37
N SER A 48 -5.43 2.69 22.44
CA SER A 48 -4.48 3.80 22.37
C SER A 48 -3.12 3.39 21.78
N VAL A 49 -2.60 2.21 22.15
CA VAL A 49 -1.36 1.67 21.57
C VAL A 49 -1.53 1.38 20.08
N LEU A 50 -2.62 0.70 19.70
CA LEU A 50 -2.89 0.36 18.30
C LEU A 50 -3.08 1.61 17.42
N GLU A 51 -3.77 2.63 17.93
CA GLU A 51 -3.92 3.92 17.23
C GLU A 51 -2.56 4.58 16.97
N GLY A 52 -1.65 4.53 17.96
CA GLY A 52 -0.27 4.99 17.80
C GLY A 52 0.49 4.22 16.72
N GLU A 53 0.45 2.88 16.77
CA GLU A 53 1.11 2.02 15.79
C GLU A 53 0.57 2.27 14.37
N VAL A 54 -0.75 2.32 14.20
CA VAL A 54 -1.38 2.64 12.91
C VAL A 54 -0.94 4.02 12.40
N GLY A 55 -0.84 5.01 13.28
CA GLY A 55 -0.30 6.33 12.94
C GLY A 55 1.14 6.26 12.41
N THR A 56 2.02 5.53 13.09
CA THR A 56 3.41 5.36 12.64
C THR A 56 3.51 4.60 11.32
N MET A 57 2.72 3.55 11.13
CA MET A 57 2.66 2.77 9.89
C MET A 57 2.18 3.63 8.72
N ALA A 58 1.19 4.48 8.94
CA ALA A 58 0.69 5.40 7.91
C ALA A 58 1.77 6.40 7.47
N GLN A 59 2.53 6.95 8.42
CA GLN A 59 3.65 7.86 8.13
C GLN A 59 4.76 7.17 7.33
N GLN A 60 5.16 5.96 7.74
CA GLN A 60 6.17 5.17 7.02
C GLN A 60 5.70 4.82 5.61
N SER A 61 4.43 4.44 5.45
CA SER A 61 3.84 4.14 4.14
C SER A 61 3.87 5.36 3.21
N ALA A 62 3.55 6.55 3.73
CA ALA A 62 3.62 7.79 2.97
C ALA A 62 5.07 8.10 2.52
N LEU A 63 6.05 7.96 3.43
CA LEU A 63 7.46 8.16 3.12
C LEU A 63 7.94 7.17 2.04
N ASN A 64 7.60 5.89 2.18
CA ASN A 64 7.97 4.86 1.22
C ASN A 64 7.38 5.13 -0.16
N LYS A 65 6.13 5.61 -0.24
CA LYS A 65 5.51 5.99 -1.52
C LYS A 65 6.29 7.10 -2.21
N THR A 66 6.68 8.15 -1.47
CA THR A 66 7.49 9.24 -2.02
C THR A 66 8.86 8.76 -2.50
N GLN A 67 9.51 7.90 -1.72
CA GLN A 67 10.80 7.32 -2.12
C GLN A 67 10.67 6.44 -3.38
N LEU A 68 9.60 5.65 -3.47
CA LEU A 68 9.33 4.85 -4.66
C LEU A 68 9.10 5.73 -5.90
N THR A 69 8.34 6.83 -5.78
CA THR A 69 8.16 7.75 -6.91
C THR A 69 9.49 8.37 -7.32
N ASP A 70 10.32 8.81 -6.37
CA ASP A 70 11.62 9.39 -6.68
C ASP A 70 12.56 8.40 -7.39
N ILE A 71 12.53 7.13 -6.98
CA ILE A 71 13.31 6.07 -7.62
C ILE A 71 12.78 5.81 -9.03
N GLN A 72 11.45 5.77 -9.23
CA GLN A 72 10.85 5.62 -10.56
C GLN A 72 11.29 6.74 -11.50
N TRP A 73 11.23 8.00 -11.05
CA TRP A 73 11.73 9.14 -11.83
C TRP A 73 13.20 9.01 -12.19
N LYS A 74 14.04 8.57 -11.25
CA LYS A 74 15.48 8.34 -11.51
C LYS A 74 15.69 7.24 -12.53
N ILE A 75 14.96 6.12 -12.43
CA ILE A 75 15.03 5.01 -13.38
C ILE A 75 14.63 5.50 -14.77
N GLU A 76 13.52 6.23 -14.88
CA GLU A 76 13.07 6.79 -16.15
C GLU A 76 14.11 7.74 -16.77
N ASP A 77 14.69 8.66 -15.99
CA ASP A 77 15.77 9.53 -16.47
C ASP A 77 16.99 8.73 -16.93
N PHE A 78 17.39 7.71 -16.17
CA PHE A 78 18.48 6.82 -16.57
C PHE A 78 18.16 6.10 -17.88
N GLU A 79 16.99 5.50 -18.01
CA GLU A 79 16.58 4.82 -19.23
C GLU A 79 16.54 5.77 -20.43
N ASN A 80 16.03 6.99 -20.25
CA ASN A 80 15.98 8.02 -21.27
C ASN A 80 17.39 8.47 -21.69
N ARG A 81 18.32 8.61 -20.74
CA ARG A 81 19.74 8.91 -21.03
C ARG A 81 20.42 7.77 -21.76
N GLN A 82 20.17 6.53 -21.36
CA GLN A 82 20.74 5.34 -21.99
C GLN A 82 20.22 5.17 -23.43
N ARG A 83 18.95 5.51 -23.69
CA ARG A 83 18.33 5.41 -25.02
C ARG A 83 18.41 6.69 -25.84
N ARG A 84 18.99 7.77 -25.33
CA ARG A 84 19.01 9.10 -25.99
C ARG A 84 19.57 9.08 -27.40
N ASN A 85 20.57 8.25 -27.65
CA ASN A 85 21.23 8.14 -28.96
C ASN A 85 20.68 6.97 -29.80
N ASN A 86 19.62 6.30 -29.34
CA ASN A 86 19.01 5.21 -30.06
C ASN A 86 17.90 5.75 -30.97
N LEU A 87 18.03 5.54 -32.28
CA LEU A 87 16.99 5.84 -33.25
C LEU A 87 16.17 4.59 -33.57
N ARG A 88 14.84 4.75 -33.64
CA ARG A 88 13.93 3.69 -34.09
C ARG A 88 13.44 4.00 -35.49
N ILE A 89 13.87 3.19 -36.45
CA ILE A 89 13.48 3.32 -37.86
C ILE A 89 12.32 2.36 -38.12
N LEU A 90 11.21 2.89 -38.65
CA LEU A 90 9.99 2.14 -38.94
C LEU A 90 9.81 1.99 -40.46
N GLY A 91 9.07 0.96 -40.89
CA GLY A 91 8.73 0.76 -42.31
C GLY A 91 9.75 -0.02 -43.14
N ILE A 92 10.82 -0.55 -42.54
CA ILE A 92 11.76 -1.44 -43.24
C ILE A 92 11.19 -2.86 -43.28
N GLN A 93 10.91 -3.38 -44.48
CA GLN A 93 10.46 -4.76 -44.69
C GLN A 93 11.49 -5.77 -44.19
N GLU A 94 11.04 -6.88 -43.62
CA GLU A 94 11.93 -7.94 -43.11
C GLU A 94 12.78 -8.56 -44.21
N GLY A 95 14.05 -8.86 -43.90
CA GLY A 95 14.99 -9.47 -44.85
C GLY A 95 15.72 -8.50 -45.78
N MET A 96 15.27 -7.24 -45.89
CA MET A 96 15.94 -6.23 -46.74
C MET A 96 17.35 -5.84 -46.28
N GLU A 97 17.65 -5.99 -44.99
CA GLU A 97 18.94 -5.61 -44.41
C GLU A 97 20.07 -6.60 -44.75
N GLY A 98 19.72 -7.82 -45.19
CA GLY A 98 20.69 -8.88 -45.41
C GLY A 98 21.38 -9.34 -44.12
N LYS A 99 22.68 -9.67 -44.20
CA LYS A 99 23.46 -10.23 -43.07
C LYS A 99 23.98 -9.18 -42.09
N ASP A 100 24.09 -7.92 -42.50
CA ASP A 100 24.63 -6.84 -41.67
C ASP A 100 23.69 -5.63 -41.65
N PRO A 101 22.81 -5.53 -40.63
CA PRO A 101 21.93 -4.39 -40.44
C PRO A 101 22.66 -3.05 -40.32
N ARG A 102 23.90 -3.03 -39.83
CA ARG A 102 24.66 -1.79 -39.65
C ARG A 102 25.05 -1.19 -40.99
N ALA A 103 25.66 -1.99 -41.87
CA ALA A 103 26.01 -1.57 -43.23
C ALA A 103 24.77 -1.11 -44.01
N PHE A 104 23.63 -1.79 -43.83
CA PHE A 104 22.37 -1.39 -44.44
C PHE A 104 21.90 0.01 -43.99
N ILE A 105 21.92 0.30 -42.68
CA ILE A 105 21.53 1.62 -42.17
C ILE A 105 22.49 2.72 -42.64
N VAL A 106 23.80 2.46 -42.69
CA VAL A 106 24.77 3.44 -43.21
C VAL A 106 24.42 3.81 -44.67
N LYS A 107 24.10 2.83 -45.50
CA LYS A 107 23.66 3.08 -46.89
C LYS A 107 22.41 3.95 -46.94
N ILE A 108 21.43 3.70 -46.08
CA ILE A 108 20.21 4.52 -45.99
C ILE A 108 20.55 5.95 -45.59
N PHE A 109 21.39 6.15 -44.57
CA PHE A 109 21.71 7.49 -44.07
C PHE A 109 22.49 8.32 -45.09
N ARG A 110 23.46 7.72 -45.80
CA ARG A 110 24.16 8.39 -46.92
C ARG A 110 23.19 8.84 -48.02
N ALA A 111 22.22 7.99 -48.37
CA ALA A 111 21.22 8.33 -49.38
C ALA A 111 20.22 9.39 -48.91
N ALA A 112 19.85 9.36 -47.62
CA ALA A 112 18.87 10.28 -47.04
C ALA A 112 19.45 11.66 -46.73
N PHE A 113 20.74 11.75 -46.41
CA PHE A 113 21.43 12.98 -46.02
C PHE A 113 22.68 13.23 -46.88
N PRO A 114 22.52 13.54 -48.18
CA PRO A 114 23.65 13.76 -49.09
C PRO A 114 24.51 14.97 -48.71
N ASP A 115 23.94 15.95 -48.02
CA ASP A 115 24.66 17.15 -47.56
C ASP A 115 25.62 16.87 -46.38
N LEU A 116 25.56 15.68 -45.79
CA LEU A 116 26.42 15.23 -44.69
C LEU A 116 27.58 14.33 -45.17
N ASP A 117 28.07 14.54 -46.39
CA ASP A 117 29.06 13.67 -47.05
C ASP A 117 30.42 13.58 -46.31
N GLY A 118 30.73 14.56 -45.45
CA GLY A 118 31.90 14.55 -44.57
C GLY A 118 31.75 13.71 -43.30
N TRP A 119 30.56 13.12 -43.06
CA TRP A 119 30.26 12.38 -41.84
C TRP A 119 30.61 10.89 -42.00
N ASP A 120 31.46 10.38 -41.10
CA ASP A 120 31.85 8.97 -41.11
C ASP A 120 30.78 8.11 -40.42
N TRP A 121 29.69 7.85 -41.13
CA TRP A 121 28.56 7.04 -40.65
C TRP A 121 28.99 5.65 -40.15
N GLU A 122 30.05 5.06 -40.72
CA GLU A 122 30.59 3.78 -40.27
C GLU A 122 31.21 3.85 -38.87
N LYS A 123 31.73 5.00 -38.43
CA LYS A 123 32.24 5.17 -37.06
C LYS A 123 31.16 5.61 -36.07
N GLU A 124 30.22 6.40 -36.55
CA GLU A 124 29.22 7.08 -35.70
C GLU A 124 28.08 6.14 -35.28
N ILE A 125 27.74 5.16 -36.14
CA ILE A 125 26.75 4.14 -35.78
C ILE A 125 27.43 3.01 -34.99
N GLN A 126 27.22 2.98 -33.67
CA GLN A 126 27.80 1.96 -32.80
C GLN A 126 27.18 0.56 -33.03
N ARG A 127 25.86 0.49 -33.16
CA ARG A 127 25.13 -0.78 -33.33
C ARG A 127 23.82 -0.55 -34.08
N ALA A 128 23.48 -1.49 -34.96
CA ALA A 128 22.16 -1.57 -35.57
C ALA A 128 21.63 -3.00 -35.42
N HIS A 129 20.36 -3.13 -35.10
CA HIS A 129 19.70 -4.43 -34.97
C HIS A 129 18.18 -4.25 -35.11
N ARG A 130 17.51 -5.33 -35.52
CA ARG A 130 16.04 -5.43 -35.45
C ARG A 130 15.59 -5.44 -34.00
N PHE A 131 14.58 -4.64 -33.69
CA PHE A 131 13.92 -4.72 -32.40
C PHE A 131 13.05 -5.98 -32.36
N PRO A 132 13.21 -6.87 -31.35
CA PRO A 132 12.41 -8.08 -31.25
C PRO A 132 10.92 -7.77 -31.01
N LEU A 133 10.05 -8.41 -31.78
CA LEU A 133 8.60 -8.16 -31.81
C LEU A 133 7.82 -8.57 -30.53
N TYR A 134 8.46 -9.20 -29.54
CA TYR A 134 7.79 -9.78 -28.36
C TYR A 134 7.71 -8.88 -27.12
N LEU A 135 8.09 -7.61 -27.21
CA LEU A 135 7.92 -6.63 -26.12
C LEU A 135 6.95 -5.52 -26.56
N LYS A 136 5.67 -5.87 -26.67
CA LYS A 136 4.59 -4.91 -26.38
C LYS A 136 4.27 -5.06 -24.89
N GLN A 137 4.78 -4.13 -24.08
CA GLN A 137 4.21 -3.84 -22.76
C GLN A 137 3.12 -2.79 -22.94
#